data_AF-A0A0F3PF42-F1
#
_entry.id   AF-A0A0F3PF42-F1
#
_cell.length_a   1.000
_cell.length_b   1.000
_cell.length_c   1.000
_cell.angle_alpha   90.00
_cell.angle_beta   90.00
_cell.angle_gamma   90.00
#
_symmetry.space_group_name_H-M   'P 1'
#
loop_
_entity.id
_entity.type
_entity.pdbx_description
1 polymer ?
#
loop_
_entity_poly.entity_id
_entity_poly.type
_entity_poly.pdbx_seq_one_letter_code
_entity_poly.pdbx_strand_id
1 'polypeptide(L)'
;MIRLVYLFLALIISFKIYAKEYKGLTYNRYEKDKHVIHVLTIDPKNFGLKLVKAHNQVIGRETVNVMAHRTNAAAAINAGFFEIAGSDDGRPSLTLMIDGKLFSLRQQLQSLLIIDQGNIQITKASAKILVEIDDKSVIPNKDGKLINLSNAASIVTGIPLLIQNGKNVVDNPKQDDPAHARTALGVRNDGTIVVVEHIYKQHVKDLKLVQVRSILRKEKEINIPEALKILEKHLVNDTVIS
;
A
#
# COMPACT_ATOMS: atom_id res chain seq x y z
N MET A 1 16.50 52.04 -10.05
CA MET A 1 17.34 50.99 -9.42
C MET A 1 16.70 49.65 -9.75
N ILE A 2 17.23 48.99 -10.76
CA ILE A 2 16.70 47.75 -11.34
C ILE A 2 17.25 46.58 -10.53
N ARG A 3 16.39 45.78 -9.90
CA ARG A 3 16.73 44.41 -9.47
C ARG A 3 15.47 43.55 -9.33
N LEU A 4 15.35 42.67 -10.32
CA LEU A 4 15.00 41.26 -10.14
C LEU A 4 13.54 40.90 -9.80
N VAL A 5 12.64 41.12 -10.75
CA VAL A 5 11.42 40.30 -10.91
C VAL A 5 11.59 39.44 -12.16
N TYR A 6 12.49 38.46 -12.07
CA TYR A 6 12.58 37.32 -13.00
C TYR A 6 12.89 36.07 -12.16
N LEU A 7 11.91 35.66 -11.35
CA LEU A 7 11.90 34.33 -10.74
C LEU A 7 10.48 33.77 -10.64
N PHE A 8 9.66 34.05 -11.66
CA PHE A 8 8.30 33.49 -11.74
C PHE A 8 8.08 32.59 -12.98
N LEU A 9 9.12 32.40 -13.81
CA LEU A 9 9.05 31.54 -15.00
C LEU A 9 9.89 30.25 -14.91
N ALA A 10 10.71 30.08 -13.87
CA ALA A 10 11.54 28.88 -13.68
C ALA A 10 10.90 27.80 -12.80
N LEU A 11 9.84 28.11 -12.04
CA LEU A 11 9.21 27.15 -11.14
C LEU A 11 8.18 26.24 -11.84
N ILE A 12 7.60 26.70 -12.96
CA ILE A 12 6.55 25.97 -13.69
C ILE A 12 7.13 24.82 -14.54
N ILE A 13 8.44 24.79 -14.77
CA ILE A 13 9.11 23.71 -15.52
C ILE A 13 9.54 22.54 -14.60
N SER A 14 9.54 22.72 -13.28
CA SER A 14 10.16 21.74 -12.37
C SER A 14 9.27 20.57 -11.94
N PHE A 15 7.95 20.61 -12.17
CA PHE A 15 7.06 19.49 -11.82
C PHE A 15 6.74 18.52 -12.96
N LYS A 16 6.92 18.91 -14.24
CA LYS A 16 6.91 17.96 -15.36
C LYS A 16 8.16 17.06 -15.40
N ILE A 17 9.19 17.39 -14.62
CA ILE A 17 10.51 16.75 -14.65
C ILE A 17 10.72 15.74 -13.52
N TYR A 18 9.89 15.70 -12.47
CA TYR A 18 10.06 14.70 -11.40
C TYR A 18 9.44 13.32 -11.72
N ALA A 19 8.67 13.23 -12.80
CA ALA A 19 8.42 11.98 -13.51
C ALA A 19 9.38 11.81 -14.70
N LYS A 20 10.61 12.37 -14.63
CA LYS A 20 11.72 11.84 -15.44
C LYS A 20 11.85 10.38 -15.05
N GLU A 21 11.60 9.52 -16.02
CA GLU A 21 11.79 8.08 -16.02
C GLU A 21 12.95 7.68 -15.10
N TYR A 22 12.63 7.31 -13.86
CA TYR A 22 13.53 6.49 -13.08
C TYR A 22 13.76 5.24 -13.93
N LYS A 23 14.99 5.04 -14.40
CA LYS A 23 15.32 3.85 -15.20
C LYS A 23 14.91 2.62 -14.38
N GLY A 24 13.96 1.86 -14.90
CA GLY A 24 13.37 0.72 -14.20
C GLY A 24 12.04 0.99 -13.48
N LEU A 25 11.43 2.17 -13.58
CA LEU A 25 10.04 2.42 -13.20
C LEU A 25 9.20 2.77 -14.42
N THR A 26 8.10 2.05 -14.61
CA THR A 26 7.09 2.38 -15.64
C THR A 26 5.73 2.52 -14.98
N TYR A 27 5.13 3.69 -15.13
CA TYR A 27 3.78 3.97 -14.64
C TYR A 27 2.79 4.01 -15.80
N ASN A 28 1.66 3.31 -15.64
CA ASN A 28 0.53 3.35 -16.55
C ASN A 28 -0.74 3.65 -15.77
N ARG A 29 -1.63 4.43 -16.38
CA ARG A 29 -2.96 4.72 -15.85
C ARG A 29 -4.01 4.25 -16.84
N TYR A 30 -4.91 3.41 -16.37
CA TYR A 30 -6.06 2.92 -17.13
C TYR A 30 -7.33 3.47 -16.52
N GLU A 31 -8.23 3.94 -17.37
CA GLU A 31 -9.52 4.46 -16.94
C GLU A 31 -10.62 3.89 -17.82
N LYS A 32 -11.66 3.37 -17.17
CA LYS A 32 -12.88 2.90 -17.83
C LYS A 32 -14.07 3.10 -16.91
N ASP A 33 -15.09 3.82 -17.37
CA ASP A 33 -16.27 4.17 -16.58
C ASP A 33 -15.88 4.83 -15.24
N LYS A 34 -16.34 4.28 -14.11
CA LYS A 34 -15.96 4.74 -12.77
C LYS A 34 -14.64 4.16 -12.28
N HIS A 35 -13.98 3.28 -13.02
CA HIS A 35 -12.76 2.60 -12.58
C HIS A 35 -11.52 3.36 -13.03
N VAL A 36 -10.62 3.64 -12.08
CA VAL A 36 -9.27 4.13 -12.37
C VAL A 36 -8.29 3.12 -11.79
N ILE A 37 -7.39 2.63 -12.62
CA ILE A 37 -6.37 1.65 -12.26
C ILE A 37 -5.00 2.27 -12.53
N HIS A 38 -4.20 2.37 -11.48
CA HIS A 38 -2.81 2.77 -11.52
C HIS A 38 -1.94 1.51 -11.49
N VAL A 39 -1.03 1.39 -12.44
CA VAL A 39 -0.09 0.27 -12.53
C VAL A 39 1.33 0.81 -12.53
N LEU A 40 2.09 0.45 -11.51
CA LEU A 40 3.52 0.73 -11.42
C LEU A 40 4.31 -0.57 -11.60
N THR A 41 5.16 -0.60 -12.62
CA THR A 41 6.08 -1.70 -12.91
C THR A 41 7.48 -1.29 -12.48
N ILE A 42 8.16 -2.17 -11.75
CA ILE A 42 9.43 -1.89 -11.08
C ILE A 42 10.45 -2.98 -11.45
N ASP A 43 11.57 -2.57 -12.03
CA ASP A 43 12.73 -3.43 -12.29
C ASP A 43 13.53 -3.62 -10.99
N PRO A 44 13.58 -4.84 -10.43
CA PRO A 44 14.27 -5.13 -9.17
C PRO A 44 15.80 -4.93 -9.25
N LYS A 45 16.38 -4.77 -10.45
CA LYS A 45 17.80 -4.44 -10.62
C LYS A 45 18.12 -2.98 -10.26
N ASN A 46 17.13 -2.10 -10.37
CA ASN A 46 17.30 -0.66 -10.08
C ASN A 46 16.69 -0.28 -8.72
N PHE A 47 15.74 -1.07 -8.22
CA PHE A 47 14.99 -0.77 -6.99
C PHE A 47 14.86 -1.98 -6.08
N GLY A 48 15.09 -1.76 -4.78
CA GLY A 48 14.76 -2.71 -3.74
C GLY A 48 13.35 -2.46 -3.17
N LEU A 49 12.69 -3.52 -2.73
CA LEU A 49 11.44 -3.43 -1.96
C LEU A 49 11.76 -3.48 -0.47
N LYS A 50 11.19 -2.55 0.31
CA LYS A 50 11.33 -2.55 1.77
C LYS A 50 9.97 -2.39 2.44
N LEU A 51 9.75 -3.18 3.49
CA LEU A 51 8.59 -3.05 4.35
C LEU A 51 8.89 -2.08 5.49
N VAL A 52 7.97 -1.17 5.76
CA VAL A 52 8.10 -0.14 6.80
C VAL A 52 6.78 0.01 7.56
N LYS A 53 6.84 0.55 8.77
CA LYS A 53 5.68 0.75 9.65
C LYS A 53 5.54 2.20 10.11
N ALA A 54 4.30 2.58 10.39
CA ALA A 54 3.96 3.92 10.86
C ALA A 54 4.77 4.30 12.10
N HIS A 55 5.32 5.51 12.12
CA HIS A 55 6.12 6.10 13.21
C HIS A 55 7.33 5.28 13.65
N ASN A 56 7.69 4.22 12.91
CA ASN A 56 8.55 3.15 13.42
C ASN A 56 8.07 2.57 14.77
N GLN A 57 6.77 2.61 15.05
CA GLN A 57 6.13 2.10 16.28
C GLN A 57 5.11 1.00 15.95
N VAL A 58 4.57 0.32 16.97
CA VAL A 58 3.57 -0.76 16.78
C VAL A 58 2.16 -0.18 16.70
N ILE A 59 1.92 0.92 17.39
CA ILE A 59 0.65 1.61 17.49
C ILE A 59 0.76 2.95 16.75
N GLY A 60 -0.36 3.43 16.22
CA GLY A 60 -0.47 4.67 15.50
C GLY A 60 -0.50 4.50 13.98
N ARG A 61 -1.03 5.52 13.32
CA ARG A 61 -1.16 5.58 11.86
C ARG A 61 -0.39 6.76 11.31
N GLU A 62 0.21 6.57 10.16
CA GLU A 62 0.97 7.56 9.40
C GLU A 62 0.48 7.47 7.95
N THR A 63 0.41 8.59 7.24
CA THR A 63 0.03 8.53 5.81
C THR A 63 1.18 7.94 5.00
N VAL A 64 0.85 7.23 3.91
CA VAL A 64 1.84 6.63 3.01
C VAL A 64 2.83 7.68 2.49
N ASN A 65 2.34 8.89 2.17
CA ASN A 65 3.19 10.00 1.72
C ASN A 65 4.24 10.41 2.77
N VAL A 66 3.84 10.58 4.04
CA VAL A 66 4.78 10.91 5.12
C VAL A 66 5.80 9.79 5.32
N MET A 67 5.36 8.53 5.27
CA MET A 67 6.26 7.38 5.34
C MET A 67 7.25 7.35 4.16
N ALA A 68 6.78 7.62 2.94
CA ALA A 68 7.61 7.63 1.73
C ALA A 68 8.69 8.71 1.82
N HIS A 69 8.33 9.93 2.23
CA HIS A 69 9.28 11.01 2.45
C HIS A 69 10.30 10.67 3.54
N ARG A 70 9.85 10.17 4.70
CA ARG A 70 10.72 9.80 5.83
C ARG A 70 11.73 8.71 5.46
N THR A 71 11.37 7.83 4.52
CA THR A 71 12.19 6.69 4.08
C THR A 71 12.91 6.93 2.76
N ASN A 72 12.75 8.12 2.17
CA ASN A 72 13.27 8.48 0.85
C ASN A 72 12.90 7.45 -0.23
N ALA A 73 11.66 6.95 -0.19
CA ALA A 73 11.17 5.97 -1.15
C ALA A 73 10.84 6.62 -2.49
N ALA A 74 11.22 5.98 -3.60
CA ALA A 74 10.84 6.42 -4.94
C ALA A 74 9.33 6.25 -5.22
N ALA A 75 8.72 5.25 -4.58
CA ALA A 75 7.27 4.99 -4.58
C ALA A 75 6.90 4.22 -3.31
N ALA A 76 5.66 4.37 -2.86
CA ALA A 76 5.13 3.63 -1.71
C ALA A 76 3.63 3.35 -1.88
N ILE A 77 3.17 2.28 -1.26
CA ILE A 77 1.76 1.90 -1.17
C ILE A 77 1.41 1.51 0.27
N ASN A 78 0.12 1.55 0.60
CA ASN A 78 -0.36 0.89 1.81
C ASN A 78 -0.17 -0.64 1.69
N ALA A 79 0.11 -1.28 2.83
CA ALA A 79 0.29 -2.72 2.92
C ALA A 79 -0.71 -3.31 3.94
N GLY A 80 -0.26 -4.26 4.75
CA GLY A 80 -1.09 -5.11 5.63
C GLY A 80 -2.13 -4.39 6.50
N PHE A 81 -3.06 -5.19 7.02
CA PHE A 81 -4.22 -4.74 7.76
C PHE A 81 -3.87 -4.31 9.19
N PHE A 82 -4.58 -3.32 9.70
CA PHE A 82 -4.41 -2.77 11.04
C PHE A 82 -5.74 -2.38 11.66
N GLU A 83 -5.77 -2.34 12.99
CA GLU A 83 -6.93 -1.92 13.77
C GLU A 83 -7.22 -0.43 13.56
N ILE A 84 -8.51 -0.07 13.49
CA ILE A 84 -8.97 1.29 13.32
C ILE A 84 -9.70 1.73 14.57
N ALA A 85 -9.28 2.87 15.13
CA ALA A 85 -9.81 3.48 16.35
C ALA A 85 -9.61 2.60 17.62
N GLY A 86 -10.03 3.15 18.77
CA GLY A 86 -9.81 2.52 20.07
C GLY A 86 -8.36 2.61 20.56
N SER A 87 -8.05 1.86 21.62
CA SER A 87 -6.71 1.81 22.24
C SER A 87 -5.65 1.16 21.36
N ASP A 88 -6.06 0.37 20.36
CA ASP A 88 -5.18 -0.37 19.46
C ASP A 88 -5.06 0.29 18.07
N ASP A 89 -5.51 1.54 17.88
CA ASP A 89 -5.47 2.22 16.57
C ASP A 89 -4.08 2.13 15.91
N GLY A 90 -4.00 1.50 14.74
CA GLY A 90 -2.77 1.26 13.98
C GLY A 90 -2.03 -0.05 14.31
N ARG A 91 -2.46 -0.84 15.29
CA ARG A 91 -1.89 -2.16 15.58
C ARG A 91 -2.07 -3.11 14.38
N PRO A 92 -1.05 -3.84 13.93
CA PRO A 92 -1.20 -4.82 12.84
C PRO A 92 -2.14 -5.98 13.22
N SER A 93 -3.19 -6.21 12.43
CA SER A 93 -4.22 -7.23 12.68
C SER A 93 -3.83 -8.64 12.23
N LEU A 94 -2.88 -8.73 11.30
CA LEU A 94 -2.38 -9.99 10.72
C LEU A 94 -0.86 -10.08 10.88
N THR A 95 -0.26 -11.13 10.32
CA THR A 95 1.18 -11.35 10.44
C THR A 95 1.97 -10.17 9.88
N LEU A 96 2.81 -9.58 10.73
CA LEU A 96 3.77 -8.54 10.37
C LEU A 96 5.12 -8.85 11.04
N MET A 97 6.14 -9.02 10.22
CA MET A 97 7.54 -9.09 10.61
C MET A 97 8.34 -8.13 9.74
N ILE A 98 9.23 -7.33 10.33
CA ILE A 98 10.12 -6.44 9.57
C ILE A 98 11.54 -6.64 10.09
N ASP A 99 12.47 -6.91 9.18
CA ASP A 99 13.89 -7.12 9.45
C ASP A 99 14.10 -8.13 10.61
N GLY A 100 13.43 -9.29 10.54
CA GLY A 100 13.46 -10.36 11.55
C GLY A 100 12.67 -10.09 12.83
N LYS A 101 12.20 -8.86 13.06
CA LYS A 101 11.43 -8.51 14.25
C LYS A 101 9.94 -8.76 14.03
N LEU A 102 9.36 -9.66 14.83
CA LEU A 102 7.94 -9.97 14.82
C LEU A 102 7.13 -8.90 15.58
N PHE A 103 6.09 -8.37 14.95
CA PHE A 103 5.20 -7.35 15.53
C PHE A 103 3.78 -7.85 15.77
N SER A 104 3.31 -8.75 14.91
CA SER A 104 2.01 -9.41 15.05
C SER A 104 2.10 -10.76 14.34
N LEU A 105 1.40 -11.75 14.89
CA LEU A 105 1.44 -13.13 14.41
C LEU A 105 0.01 -13.67 14.32
N ARG A 106 -0.33 -14.19 13.15
CA ARG A 106 -1.49 -15.06 12.99
C ARG A 106 -1.02 -16.43 12.55
N GLN A 107 -1.51 -17.47 13.23
CA GLN A 107 -1.10 -18.86 12.99
C GLN A 107 -1.93 -19.57 11.91
N GLN A 108 -3.02 -18.94 11.46
CA GLN A 108 -3.85 -19.47 10.36
C GLN A 108 -3.16 -19.29 9.01
N LEU A 109 -3.60 -20.08 8.02
CA LEU A 109 -3.14 -19.98 6.64
C LEU A 109 -3.46 -18.57 6.11
N GLN A 110 -2.42 -17.88 5.63
CA GLN A 110 -2.49 -16.50 5.14
C GLN A 110 -1.79 -16.40 3.80
N SER A 111 -2.13 -15.37 3.01
CA SER A 111 -1.35 -15.02 1.83
C SER A 111 -0.26 -14.04 2.27
N LEU A 112 0.99 -14.44 2.14
CA LEU A 112 2.15 -13.73 2.64
C LEU A 112 2.95 -13.16 1.47
N LEU A 113 3.34 -11.90 1.60
CA LEU A 113 4.48 -11.33 0.90
C LEU A 113 5.69 -11.51 1.82
N ILE A 114 6.72 -12.17 1.33
CA ILE A 114 7.99 -12.41 2.02
C ILE A 114 9.08 -11.69 1.22
N ILE A 115 9.87 -10.88 1.92
CA ILE A 115 11.05 -10.21 1.38
C ILE A 115 12.25 -10.72 2.17
N ASP A 116 13.15 -11.42 1.52
CA ASP A 116 14.32 -12.02 2.18
C ASP A 116 15.56 -11.96 1.28
N GLN A 117 16.61 -11.30 1.74
CA GLN A 117 17.88 -11.14 1.02
C GLN A 117 17.70 -10.65 -0.44
N GLY A 118 16.76 -9.72 -0.66
CA GLY A 118 16.42 -9.18 -1.98
C GLY A 118 15.47 -10.05 -2.81
N ASN A 119 15.17 -11.27 -2.37
CA ASN A 119 14.16 -12.12 -3.00
C ASN A 119 12.76 -11.75 -2.51
N ILE A 120 11.81 -11.74 -3.43
CA ILE A 120 10.41 -11.46 -3.13
C ILE A 120 9.60 -12.70 -3.47
N GLN A 121 8.91 -13.24 -2.48
CA GLN A 121 8.05 -14.41 -2.62
C GLN A 121 6.63 -14.08 -2.19
N ILE A 122 5.66 -14.53 -2.97
CA ILE A 122 4.24 -14.50 -2.62
C ILE A 122 3.76 -15.95 -2.47
N THR A 123 3.20 -16.29 -1.32
CA THR A 123 2.77 -17.67 -1.04
C THR A 123 1.62 -17.74 -0.05
N LYS A 124 0.96 -18.90 0.07
CA LYS A 124 0.08 -19.20 1.19
C LYS A 124 0.83 -20.02 2.23
N ALA A 125 0.93 -19.52 3.45
CA ALA A 125 1.57 -20.23 4.57
C ALA A 125 0.97 -19.82 5.91
N SER A 126 1.12 -20.69 6.91
CA SER A 126 0.86 -20.39 8.31
C SER A 126 2.18 -20.17 9.04
N ALA A 127 2.24 -19.14 9.87
CA ALA A 127 3.39 -18.92 10.72
C ALA A 127 3.28 -19.79 11.99
N LYS A 128 4.39 -20.40 12.39
CA LYS A 128 4.48 -21.24 13.60
C LYS A 128 5.54 -20.67 14.54
N ILE A 129 5.33 -20.84 15.84
CA ILE A 129 6.31 -20.48 16.86
C ILE A 129 7.14 -21.72 17.13
N LEU A 130 8.46 -21.58 17.00
CA LEU A 130 9.41 -22.54 17.55
C LEU A 130 9.76 -22.08 18.97
N VAL A 131 9.69 -22.99 19.93
CA VAL A 131 10.15 -22.75 21.30
C VAL A 131 11.41 -23.56 21.52
N GLU A 132 12.49 -22.89 21.88
CA GLU A 132 13.76 -23.53 22.24
C GLU A 132 13.92 -23.52 23.76
N ILE A 133 14.14 -24.70 24.34
CA ILE A 133 14.37 -24.90 25.78
C ILE A 133 15.65 -25.71 25.89
N ASP A 134 16.71 -25.09 26.43
CA ASP A 134 18.07 -25.64 26.41
C ASP A 134 18.45 -26.06 24.97
N ASP A 135 18.95 -27.29 24.79
CA ASP A 135 19.31 -27.86 23.49
C ASP A 135 18.11 -28.49 22.74
N LYS A 136 16.87 -28.24 23.18
CA LYS A 136 15.66 -28.83 22.60
C LYS A 136 14.79 -27.80 21.90
N SER A 137 14.62 -27.96 20.59
CA SER A 137 13.69 -27.17 19.78
C SER A 137 12.33 -27.90 19.65
N VAL A 138 11.26 -27.27 20.12
CA VAL A 138 9.87 -27.78 20.05
C VAL A 138 9.05 -26.90 19.11
N ILE A 139 8.58 -27.50 18.01
CA ILE A 139 7.55 -26.91 17.14
C ILE A 139 6.22 -27.54 17.54
N PRO A 140 5.27 -26.78 18.12
CA PRO A 140 3.91 -27.26 18.33
C PRO A 140 3.29 -27.58 16.96
N ASN A 141 2.77 -28.80 16.79
CA ASN A 141 2.13 -29.32 15.57
C ASN A 141 3.03 -29.26 14.32
N LYS A 142 3.89 -30.27 14.11
CA LYS A 142 4.93 -30.34 13.06
C LYS A 142 4.44 -30.56 11.60
N ASP A 143 3.20 -30.23 11.28
CA ASP A 143 2.66 -30.52 9.94
C ASP A 143 3.06 -29.47 8.88
N GLY A 144 3.54 -29.91 7.72
CA GLY A 144 3.78 -29.06 6.55
C GLY A 144 5.24 -28.68 6.28
N LYS A 145 5.48 -28.04 5.13
CA LYS A 145 6.81 -27.63 4.68
C LYS A 145 7.23 -26.33 5.37
N LEU A 146 8.39 -26.34 6.03
CA LEU A 146 8.99 -25.14 6.62
C LEU A 146 9.54 -24.22 5.52
N ILE A 147 9.37 -22.91 5.74
CA ILE A 147 10.04 -21.86 4.95
C ILE A 147 11.23 -21.39 5.79
N ASN A 148 12.44 -21.66 5.30
CA ASN A 148 13.65 -21.14 5.93
C ASN A 148 13.82 -19.68 5.52
N LEU A 149 13.88 -18.79 6.51
CA LEU A 149 14.03 -17.35 6.31
C LEU A 149 15.31 -16.90 7.00
N SER A 150 15.99 -15.90 6.44
CA SER A 150 17.10 -15.26 7.12
C SER A 150 16.63 -14.42 8.31
N ASN A 151 17.55 -14.09 9.21
CA ASN A 151 17.29 -13.21 10.36
C ASN A 151 16.93 -11.77 9.97
N ALA A 152 16.99 -11.41 8.68
CA ALA A 152 16.61 -10.10 8.16
C ALA A 152 15.31 -10.14 7.32
N ALA A 153 14.60 -11.27 7.31
CA ALA A 153 13.38 -11.40 6.52
C ALA A 153 12.28 -10.45 7.00
N SER A 154 11.51 -9.93 6.03
CA SER A 154 10.31 -9.14 6.26
C SER A 154 9.11 -9.86 5.69
N ILE A 155 7.99 -9.87 6.43
CA ILE A 155 6.77 -10.58 6.08
C ILE A 155 5.57 -9.66 6.34
N VAL A 156 4.66 -9.58 5.37
CA VAL A 156 3.37 -8.92 5.55
C VAL A 156 2.26 -9.74 4.92
N THR A 157 1.13 -9.85 5.61
CA THR A 157 -0.06 -10.50 5.08
C THR A 157 -0.84 -9.57 4.14
N GLY A 158 -1.20 -10.11 2.97
CA GLY A 158 -2.25 -9.57 2.11
C GLY A 158 -3.42 -10.55 2.01
N ILE A 159 -4.61 -10.08 1.65
CA ILE A 159 -5.77 -10.96 1.40
C ILE A 159 -6.60 -10.42 0.22
N PRO A 160 -7.15 -11.32 -0.62
CA PRO A 160 -6.73 -12.71 -0.85
C PRO A 160 -5.52 -12.80 -1.81
N LEU A 161 -4.85 -13.96 -1.85
CA LEU A 161 -3.94 -14.27 -2.97
C LEU A 161 -4.75 -14.34 -4.26
N LEU A 162 -4.39 -13.54 -5.26
CA LEU A 162 -5.15 -13.41 -6.51
C LEU A 162 -4.68 -14.38 -7.61
N ILE A 163 -3.37 -14.39 -7.87
CA ILE A 163 -2.75 -15.13 -8.96
C ILE A 163 -1.56 -15.92 -8.39
N GLN A 164 -1.43 -17.18 -8.80
CA GLN A 164 -0.27 -18.02 -8.48
C GLN A 164 0.12 -18.83 -9.72
N ASN A 165 1.41 -18.83 -10.06
CA ASN A 165 1.94 -19.53 -11.23
C ASN A 165 1.18 -19.21 -12.54
N GLY A 166 0.81 -17.94 -12.71
CA GLY A 166 0.05 -17.45 -13.87
C GLY A 166 -1.43 -17.86 -13.91
N LYS A 167 -1.94 -18.56 -12.89
CA LYS A 167 -3.34 -18.98 -12.78
C LYS A 167 -4.07 -18.15 -11.72
N ASN A 168 -5.32 -17.80 -12.00
CA ASN A 168 -6.21 -17.25 -10.98
C ASN A 168 -6.42 -18.30 -9.89
N VAL A 169 -6.24 -17.92 -8.62
CA VAL A 169 -6.42 -18.81 -7.46
C VAL A 169 -7.54 -18.36 -6.51
N VAL A 170 -8.23 -17.29 -6.88
CA VAL A 170 -9.53 -16.94 -6.30
C VAL A 170 -10.60 -17.54 -7.20
N ASP A 171 -11.18 -18.65 -6.74
CA ASP A 171 -12.37 -19.22 -7.36
C ASP A 171 -13.59 -18.43 -6.90
N ASN A 172 -14.40 -17.94 -7.84
CA ASN A 172 -15.62 -17.17 -7.59
C ASN A 172 -15.47 -16.07 -6.51
N PRO A 173 -14.98 -14.86 -6.86
CA PRO A 173 -15.11 -13.73 -5.95
C PRO A 173 -16.59 -13.63 -5.56
N LYS A 174 -16.90 -13.66 -4.26
CA LYS A 174 -18.29 -13.52 -3.81
C LYS A 174 -18.89 -12.32 -4.53
N GLN A 175 -19.96 -12.57 -5.28
CA GLN A 175 -20.58 -11.61 -6.20
C GLN A 175 -21.17 -10.38 -5.48
N ASP A 176 -21.25 -10.45 -4.14
CA ASP A 176 -21.81 -9.43 -3.25
C ASP A 176 -20.76 -8.62 -2.47
N ASP A 177 -19.47 -8.73 -2.79
CA ASP A 177 -18.49 -7.86 -2.13
C ASP A 177 -18.69 -6.42 -2.64
N PRO A 178 -18.95 -5.44 -1.77
CA PRO A 178 -19.27 -4.10 -2.24
C PRO A 178 -18.08 -3.50 -3.00
N ALA A 179 -18.38 -2.63 -3.95
CA ALA A 179 -17.36 -1.91 -4.71
C ALA A 179 -16.44 -1.13 -3.75
N HIS A 180 -15.16 -1.53 -3.71
CA HIS A 180 -14.16 -0.97 -2.81
C HIS A 180 -12.84 -0.78 -3.54
N ALA A 181 -12.10 0.28 -3.21
CA ALA A 181 -10.74 0.47 -3.69
C ALA A 181 -9.86 -0.71 -3.27
N ARG A 182 -8.91 -1.11 -4.12
CA ARG A 182 -8.03 -2.26 -3.91
C ARG A 182 -6.58 -1.90 -4.21
N THR A 183 -5.67 -2.42 -3.40
CA THR A 183 -4.23 -2.35 -3.64
C THR A 183 -3.69 -3.78 -3.74
N ALA A 184 -2.86 -4.05 -4.73
CA ALA A 184 -2.24 -5.35 -4.95
C ALA A 184 -0.77 -5.21 -5.34
N LEU A 185 0.03 -6.20 -4.96
CA LEU A 185 1.41 -6.35 -5.39
C LEU A 185 1.59 -7.76 -5.96
N GLY A 186 2.24 -7.85 -7.11
CA GLY A 186 2.59 -9.09 -7.78
C GLY A 186 4.07 -9.09 -8.19
N VAL A 187 4.58 -10.28 -8.46
CA VAL A 187 5.93 -10.49 -9.00
C VAL A 187 5.79 -11.37 -10.24
N ARG A 188 6.39 -10.94 -11.36
CA ARG A 188 6.43 -11.70 -12.62
C ARG A 188 7.53 -12.75 -12.56
N ASN A 189 7.50 -13.72 -13.50
CA ASN A 189 8.51 -14.78 -13.59
C ASN A 189 9.94 -14.26 -13.81
N ASP A 190 10.08 -13.06 -14.38
CA ASP A 190 11.37 -12.38 -14.60
C ASP A 190 11.85 -11.56 -13.38
N GLY A 191 11.11 -11.61 -12.27
CA GLY A 191 11.39 -10.84 -11.05
C GLY A 191 10.80 -9.44 -11.03
N THR A 192 10.23 -8.94 -12.13
CA THR A 192 9.61 -7.62 -12.19
C THR A 192 8.49 -7.51 -11.17
N ILE A 193 8.53 -6.45 -10.35
CA ILE A 193 7.49 -6.18 -9.36
C ILE A 193 6.40 -5.33 -10.04
N VAL A 194 5.15 -5.67 -9.79
CA VAL A 194 3.99 -4.94 -10.30
C VAL A 194 3.12 -4.54 -9.12
N VAL A 195 2.89 -3.24 -8.98
CA VAL A 195 1.95 -2.67 -8.03
C VAL A 195 0.73 -2.19 -8.79
N VAL A 196 -0.45 -2.53 -8.28
CA VAL A 196 -1.73 -2.13 -8.85
C VAL A 196 -2.57 -1.48 -7.76
N GLU A 197 -3.04 -0.26 -8.03
CA GLU A 197 -4.02 0.43 -7.21
C GLU A 197 -5.28 0.70 -8.04
N HIS A 198 -6.43 0.29 -7.53
CA HIS A 198 -7.72 0.50 -8.15
C HIS A 198 -8.58 1.35 -7.24
N ILE A 199 -9.11 2.44 -7.80
CA ILE A 199 -10.03 3.36 -7.13
C ILE A 199 -11.29 3.56 -7.99
N TYR A 200 -12.37 4.00 -7.33
CA TYR A 200 -13.61 4.37 -7.98
C TYR A 200 -13.76 5.89 -8.03
N LYS A 201 -14.00 6.45 -9.22
CA LYS A 201 -14.48 7.82 -9.35
C LYS A 201 -15.85 7.94 -8.70
N GLN A 202 -15.96 8.81 -7.70
CA GLN A 202 -17.24 9.16 -7.09
C GLN A 202 -17.83 10.39 -7.79
N HIS A 203 -19.12 10.35 -8.12
CA HIS A 203 -19.85 11.55 -8.50
C HIS A 203 -20.35 12.26 -7.24
N VAL A 204 -20.55 13.59 -7.31
CA VAL A 204 -21.12 14.40 -6.22
C VAL A 204 -22.41 13.78 -5.69
N LYS A 205 -23.27 13.31 -6.61
CA LYS A 205 -24.56 12.68 -6.30
C LYS A 205 -24.47 11.36 -5.54
N ASP A 206 -23.32 10.70 -5.57
CA ASP A 206 -23.10 9.38 -4.94
C ASP A 206 -22.48 9.53 -3.52
N LEU A 207 -22.21 10.77 -3.06
CA LEU A 207 -21.62 11.04 -1.75
C LEU A 207 -22.61 10.82 -0.60
N LYS A 208 -22.17 10.11 0.45
CA LYS A 208 -22.94 9.99 1.69
C LYS A 208 -22.86 11.30 2.49
N LEU A 209 -23.94 11.65 3.21
CA LEU A 209 -24.02 12.87 4.02
C LEU A 209 -22.88 12.98 5.06
N VAL A 210 -22.40 11.86 5.60
CA VAL A 210 -21.25 11.82 6.51
C VAL A 210 -19.95 12.21 5.82
N GLN A 211 -19.75 11.82 4.55
CA GLN A 211 -18.58 12.22 3.76
C GLN A 211 -18.66 13.70 3.41
N VAL A 212 -19.84 14.19 2.98
CA VAL A 212 -20.09 15.62 2.73
C VAL A 212 -19.77 16.43 3.99
N ARG A 213 -20.28 16.03 5.16
CA ARG A 213 -20.00 16.69 6.44
C ARG A 213 -18.51 16.66 6.81
N SER A 214 -17.78 15.60 6.48
CA SER A 214 -16.34 15.50 6.72
C SER A 214 -15.54 16.47 5.84
N ILE A 215 -15.88 16.55 4.55
CA ILE A 215 -15.27 17.50 3.59
C ILE A 215 -15.56 18.94 4.04
N LEU A 216 -16.83 19.24 4.34
CA LEU A 216 -17.24 20.58 4.77
C LEU A 216 -16.78 20.95 6.18
N ARG A 217 -16.37 20.00 7.05
CA ARG A 217 -15.78 20.35 8.36
C ARG A 217 -14.34 20.81 8.26
N LYS A 218 -13.62 20.44 7.20
CA LYS A 218 -12.25 20.88 6.95
C LYS A 218 -12.20 22.32 6.45
N GLU A 219 -13.27 22.78 5.83
CA GLU A 219 -13.44 24.12 5.29
C GLU A 219 -14.38 24.92 6.23
N LYS A 220 -14.05 26.15 6.63
CA LYS A 220 -14.91 26.94 7.53
C LYS A 220 -16.22 27.37 6.85
N GLU A 221 -17.20 27.85 7.64
CA GLU A 221 -18.54 28.29 7.22
C GLU A 221 -18.62 28.78 5.76
N ILE A 222 -19.21 27.94 4.91
CA ILE A 222 -19.31 28.13 3.45
C ILE A 222 -20.77 28.01 3.01
N ASN A 223 -21.13 28.81 2.01
CA ASN A 223 -22.46 28.77 1.38
C ASN A 223 -22.58 27.59 0.40
N ILE A 224 -23.82 27.28 -0.03
CA ILE A 224 -24.11 26.10 -0.88
C ILE A 224 -23.35 26.10 -2.21
N PRO A 225 -23.26 27.20 -2.98
CA PRO A 225 -22.46 27.23 -4.21
C PRO A 225 -20.97 26.98 -3.99
N GLU A 226 -20.41 27.48 -2.90
CA GLU A 226 -19.01 27.30 -2.54
C GLU A 226 -18.74 25.87 -2.05
N ALA A 227 -19.65 25.29 -1.27
CA ALA A 227 -19.64 23.89 -0.91
C ALA A 227 -19.67 22.98 -2.14
N LEU A 228 -20.51 23.28 -3.14
CA LEU A 228 -20.56 22.53 -4.40
C LEU A 228 -19.23 22.60 -5.17
N LYS A 229 -18.63 23.79 -5.30
CA LYS A 229 -17.30 23.94 -5.94
C LYS A 229 -16.20 23.19 -5.18
N ILE A 230 -16.25 23.18 -3.84
CA ILE A 230 -15.30 22.44 -3.01
C ILE A 230 -15.47 20.93 -3.20
N LEU A 231 -16.71 20.44 -3.27
CA LEU A 231 -17.02 19.05 -3.54
C LEU A 231 -16.57 18.66 -4.94
N GLU A 232 -16.92 19.44 -5.97
CA GLU A 232 -16.46 19.23 -7.35
C GLU A 232 -14.93 19.23 -7.45
N LYS A 233 -14.25 20.18 -6.79
CA LYS A 233 -12.79 20.22 -6.73
C LYS A 233 -12.22 18.95 -6.09
N HIS A 234 -12.76 18.48 -4.95
CA HIS A 234 -12.28 17.25 -4.31
C HIS A 234 -12.58 15.99 -5.12
N LEU A 235 -13.69 15.97 -5.88
CA LEU A 235 -14.10 14.81 -6.68
C LEU A 235 -13.41 14.76 -8.05
N VAL A 236 -12.99 15.91 -8.57
CA VAL A 236 -12.23 16.03 -9.84
C VAL A 236 -10.72 15.98 -9.58
N ASN A 237 -10.23 16.53 -8.45
CA ASN A 237 -8.80 16.59 -8.12
C ASN A 237 -8.25 15.41 -7.31
N ASP A 238 -8.98 14.30 -7.16
CA ASP A 238 -8.33 12.99 -6.90
C ASP A 238 -7.58 12.47 -8.16
N THR A 239 -7.38 13.33 -9.16
CA THR A 239 -6.16 13.29 -9.97
C THR A 239 -5.00 13.86 -9.15
N VAL A 240 -4.31 12.97 -8.43
CA VAL A 240 -2.87 13.01 -8.13
C VAL A 240 -2.34 14.36 -7.63
N ILE A 241 -2.16 14.48 -6.31
CA ILE A 241 -1.01 15.23 -5.75
C ILE A 241 -0.37 14.39 -4.65
N SER A 242 0.82 13.87 -4.99
CA SER A 242 1.90 13.25 -4.17
C SER A 242 1.52 12.15 -3.18
#